data_AF-A0A377BBC6-F1
#
_entry.id   AF-A0A377BBC6-F1
#
_cell.length_a   1.000
_cell.length_b   1.000
_cell.length_c   1.000
_cell.angle_alpha   90.00
_cell.angle_beta   90.00
_cell.angle_gamma   90.00
#
_symmetry.space_group_name_H-M   'P 1'
#
loop_
_entity.id
_entity.type
_entity.pdbx_description
1 polymer ?
#
loop_
_entity_poly.entity_id
_entity_poly.type
_entity_poly.pdbx_seq_one_letter_code
_entity_poly.pdbx_strand_id
1 'polypeptide(L)'
;MAAVASPAALLIGWGITGAGILLLAFAMLILTRIRPELDGGIFTYAREGFGELIGFCSAWGYWLCAVIANVSYLVIVFSALSFFTDTPELRLFGDGNTWQSIVGASALLWIVHFLILRGVQTAASINLVATLAKLLPLGLFVVLAMMMFKLDTFKLDFTGLALGVPVWEQVKTPC
;
A
#
# COMPACT_ATOMS: atom_id res chain seq x y z
N MET A 1 -13.14 -5.18 5.46
CA MET A 1 -13.55 -4.24 4.39
C MET A 1 -15.02 -4.38 4.01
N ALA A 2 -15.49 -5.53 3.48
CA ALA A 2 -16.91 -5.70 3.10
C ALA A 2 -17.93 -5.69 4.27
N ALA A 3 -17.48 -5.78 5.52
CA ALA A 3 -18.33 -5.79 6.70
C ALA A 3 -18.60 -4.39 7.31
N VAL A 4 -17.91 -3.33 6.86
CA VAL A 4 -17.83 -2.06 7.61
C VAL A 4 -18.12 -0.81 6.72
N ALA A 5 -18.06 -0.94 5.40
CA ALA A 5 -18.32 0.18 4.49
C ALA A 5 -19.15 -0.25 3.27
N SER A 6 -20.15 0.55 2.91
CA SER A 6 -20.96 0.35 1.71
C SER A 6 -20.16 0.59 0.42
N PRO A 7 -20.59 0.03 -0.72
CA PRO A 7 -19.98 0.32 -2.03
C PRO A 7 -19.91 1.83 -2.33
N ALA A 8 -20.92 2.60 -1.95
CA ALA A 8 -20.93 4.06 -2.11
C ALA A 8 -19.82 4.76 -1.31
N ALA A 9 -19.64 4.39 -0.03
CA ALA A 9 -18.58 4.95 0.81
C ALA A 9 -17.18 4.61 0.27
N LEU A 10 -16.99 3.37 -0.20
CA LEU A 10 -15.73 2.94 -0.83
C LEU A 10 -15.43 3.73 -2.10
N LEU A 11 -16.41 3.94 -2.99
CA LEU A 11 -16.22 4.72 -4.22
C LEU A 11 -15.88 6.19 -3.93
N ILE A 12 -16.51 6.80 -2.93
CA ILE A 12 -16.19 8.16 -2.50
C ILE A 12 -14.77 8.24 -1.95
N GLY A 13 -14.39 7.30 -1.07
CA GLY A 13 -13.03 7.23 -0.53
C GLY A 13 -11.98 7.10 -1.63
N TRP A 14 -12.17 6.15 -2.54
CA TRP A 14 -11.30 5.97 -3.71
C TRP A 14 -11.26 7.20 -4.63
N GLY A 15 -12.39 7.88 -4.82
CA GLY A 15 -12.46 9.11 -5.61
C GLY A 15 -11.62 10.24 -4.99
N ILE A 16 -11.72 10.44 -3.67
CA ILE A 16 -10.94 11.46 -2.95
C ILE A 16 -9.45 11.12 -3.02
N THR A 17 -9.07 9.87 -2.72
CA THR A 17 -7.68 9.42 -2.77
C THR A 17 -7.11 9.55 -4.18
N GLY A 18 -7.88 9.14 -5.20
CA GLY A 18 -7.48 9.26 -6.61
C GLY A 18 -7.28 10.70 -7.04
N ALA A 19 -8.20 11.60 -6.68
CA ALA A 19 -8.05 13.03 -6.94
C ALA A 19 -6.79 13.60 -6.28
N GLY A 20 -6.53 13.25 -5.01
CA GLY A 20 -5.31 13.68 -4.30
C GLY A 20 -4.02 13.22 -4.97
N ILE A 21 -3.95 11.96 -5.40
CA ILE A 21 -2.78 11.41 -6.09
C ILE A 21 -2.57 12.10 -7.45
N LEU A 22 -3.65 12.36 -8.20
CA LEU A 22 -3.56 13.08 -9.48
C LEU A 22 -3.05 14.50 -9.29
N LEU A 23 -3.55 15.24 -8.30
CA LEU A 23 -3.05 16.59 -7.98
C LEU A 23 -1.56 16.58 -7.64
N LEU A 24 -1.11 15.60 -6.83
CA LEU A 24 0.30 15.43 -6.51
C LEU A 24 1.13 15.11 -7.75
N ALA A 25 0.65 14.22 -8.62
CA ALA A 25 1.32 13.85 -9.86
C ALA A 25 1.45 15.06 -10.81
N PHE A 26 0.40 15.87 -10.94
CA PHE A 26 0.45 17.10 -11.74
C PHE A 26 1.42 18.13 -11.16
N ALA A 27 1.46 18.29 -9.83
CA ALA A 27 2.41 19.18 -9.17
C ALA A 27 3.86 18.76 -9.49
N MET A 28 4.18 17.47 -9.36
CA MET A 28 5.50 16.94 -9.69
C MET A 28 5.83 17.08 -11.18
N LEU A 29 4.85 16.80 -12.06
CA LEU A 29 5.02 16.96 -13.50
C LEU A 29 5.37 18.40 -13.90
N ILE A 30 4.70 19.38 -13.29
CA ILE A 30 4.97 20.80 -13.51
C ILE A 30 6.39 21.14 -13.01
N LEU A 31 6.76 20.65 -11.83
CA LEU A 31 8.06 20.93 -11.22
C LEU A 31 9.23 20.39 -12.06
N THR A 32 9.12 19.16 -12.57
CA THR A 32 10.11 18.55 -13.46
C THR A 32 10.23 19.28 -14.79
N ARG A 33 9.16 19.92 -15.28
CA ARG A 33 9.21 20.74 -16.50
C ARG A 33 9.84 22.12 -16.28
N ILE A 34 9.64 22.73 -15.12
CA ILE A 34 10.17 24.08 -14.80
C ILE A 34 11.67 24.00 -14.44
N ARG A 35 12.08 22.96 -13.70
CA ARG A 35 13.45 22.78 -13.23
C ARG A 35 13.98 21.39 -13.63
N PRO A 36 14.16 21.13 -14.94
CA PRO A 36 14.66 19.84 -15.43
C PRO A 36 16.09 19.53 -14.97
N GLU A 37 16.86 20.54 -14.54
CA GLU A 37 18.21 20.40 -14.01
C GLU A 37 18.27 19.73 -12.62
N LEU A 38 17.15 19.63 -11.91
CA LEU A 38 17.08 19.06 -10.57
C LEU A 38 16.68 17.57 -10.63
N ASP A 39 17.67 16.69 -10.77
CA ASP A 39 17.47 15.23 -10.87
C ASP A 39 17.40 14.51 -9.51
N GLY A 40 17.64 15.19 -8.39
CA GLY A 40 17.64 14.56 -7.07
C GLY A 40 16.26 14.25 -6.50
N GLY A 41 15.17 14.52 -7.23
CA GLY A 41 13.82 14.19 -6.81
C GLY A 41 13.23 15.18 -5.79
N ILE A 42 12.22 14.73 -5.03
CA ILE A 42 11.30 15.56 -4.24
C ILE A 42 12.04 16.50 -3.26
N PHE A 43 13.12 16.03 -2.63
CA PHE A 43 13.86 16.81 -1.65
C PHE A 43 14.72 17.92 -2.28
N THR A 44 15.23 17.71 -3.50
CA THR A 44 16.04 18.70 -4.21
C THR A 44 15.17 19.90 -4.62
N TYR A 45 13.94 19.64 -5.06
CA TYR A 45 12.98 20.71 -5.33
C TYR A 45 12.61 21.49 -4.06
N ALA A 46 12.41 20.80 -2.93
CA ALA A 46 12.11 21.43 -1.65
C ALA A 46 13.28 22.31 -1.14
N ARG A 47 14.52 21.83 -1.30
CA ARG A 47 15.73 22.57 -0.93
C ARG A 47 15.92 23.83 -1.76
N GLU A 48 15.80 23.72 -3.08
CA GLU A 48 15.98 24.85 -4.00
C GLU A 48 14.85 25.89 -3.89
N GLY A 49 13.62 25.45 -3.60
CA GLY A 49 12.47 26.35 -3.47
C GLY A 49 12.37 27.05 -2.11
N PHE A 50 12.76 26.38 -1.02
CA PHE A 50 12.45 26.82 0.34
C PHE A 50 13.65 26.85 1.30
N GLY A 51 14.85 26.51 0.83
CA GLY A 51 16.09 26.54 1.60
C GLY A 51 16.45 25.20 2.26
N GLU A 52 17.64 25.16 2.89
CA GLU A 52 18.24 23.93 3.39
C GLU A 52 17.47 23.25 4.51
N LEU A 53 16.84 24.01 5.41
CA LEU A 53 16.06 23.45 6.52
C LEU A 53 14.85 22.66 6.02
N ILE A 54 14.11 23.20 5.04
CA ILE A 54 12.91 22.55 4.51
C ILE A 54 13.30 21.35 3.63
N GLY A 55 14.41 21.46 2.89
CA GLY A 55 15.02 20.32 2.19
C GLY A 55 15.41 19.19 3.15
N PHE A 56 16.03 19.51 4.29
CA PHE A 56 16.38 18.55 5.33
C PHE A 56 15.15 17.87 5.94
N CYS A 57 14.12 18.64 6.34
CA CYS A 57 12.87 18.10 6.87
C CYS A 57 12.18 17.15 5.87
N SER A 58 12.18 17.50 4.58
CA SER A 58 11.62 16.65 3.52
C SER A 58 12.39 15.33 3.38
N ALA A 59 13.72 15.39 3.32
CA ALA A 59 14.56 14.20 3.24
C ALA A 59 14.42 13.30 4.47
N TRP A 60 14.39 13.90 5.67
CA TRP A 60 14.20 13.19 6.92
C TRP A 60 12.83 12.51 6.99
N GLY A 61 11.77 13.22 6.62
CA GLY A 61 10.41 12.68 6.56
C GLY A 61 10.30 11.51 5.57
N TYR A 62 10.90 11.64 4.40
CA TYR A 62 10.95 10.56 3.41
C TYR A 62 11.72 9.34 3.95
N TRP A 63 12.87 9.55 4.58
CA TRP A 63 13.65 8.48 5.19
C TRP A 63 12.87 7.74 6.27
N LEU A 64 12.22 8.48 7.18
CA LEU A 64 11.41 7.89 8.25
C LEU A 64 10.23 7.09 7.67
N CYS A 65 9.55 7.65 6.66
CA CYS A 65 8.46 6.96 5.96
C CYS A 65 8.96 5.65 5.32
N ALA A 66 10.12 5.67 4.67
CA ALA A 66 10.71 4.47 4.07
C ALA A 66 11.05 3.41 5.13
N VAL A 67 11.60 3.80 6.28
CA VAL A 67 11.90 2.86 7.37
C VAL A 67 10.62 2.20 7.89
N ILE A 68 9.59 3.00 8.21
CA ILE A 68 8.31 2.50 8.71
C ILE A 68 7.64 1.60 7.66
N ALA A 69 7.64 2.01 6.38
CA ALA A 69 7.06 1.23 5.30
C ALA A 69 7.70 -0.15 5.17
N ASN A 70 9.04 -0.25 5.24
CA ASN A 70 9.74 -1.54 5.19
C ASN A 70 9.32 -2.47 6.34
N VAL A 71 9.21 -1.95 7.56
CA VAL A 71 8.73 -2.72 8.72
C VAL A 71 7.29 -3.16 8.52
N SER A 72 6.40 -2.25 8.09
CA SER A 72 4.99 -2.56 7.84
C SER A 72 4.81 -3.63 6.77
N TYR A 73 5.60 -3.60 5.69
CA TYR A 73 5.53 -4.65 4.65
C TYR A 73 5.88 -6.03 5.21
N LEU A 74 6.90 -6.14 6.04
CA LEU A 74 7.27 -7.42 6.67
C LEU A 74 6.14 -7.91 7.58
N VAL A 75 5.55 -7.04 8.40
CA VAL A 75 4.40 -7.39 9.25
C VAL A 75 3.23 -7.90 8.40
N ILE A 76 2.90 -7.23 7.29
CA ILE A 76 1.84 -7.67 6.37
C ILE A 76 2.17 -9.04 5.76
N VAL A 77 3.42 -9.31 5.39
CA VAL A 77 3.82 -10.62 4.87
C VAL A 77 3.59 -11.71 5.92
N PHE A 78 4.02 -11.53 7.17
CA PHE A 78 3.80 -12.52 8.22
C PHE A 78 2.32 -12.65 8.63
N SER A 79 1.57 -11.55 8.59
CA SER A 79 0.11 -11.58 8.73
C SER A 79 -0.57 -12.34 7.57
N ALA A 80 -0.08 -12.19 6.34
CA ALA A 80 -0.58 -12.96 5.20
C ALA A 80 -0.24 -14.45 5.30
N LEU A 81 0.97 -14.78 5.77
CA LEU A 81 1.39 -16.16 6.03
C LEU A 81 0.58 -16.81 7.15
N SER A 82 0.17 -16.04 8.17
CA SER A 82 -0.63 -16.56 9.28
C SER A 82 -1.95 -17.15 8.82
N PHE A 83 -2.57 -16.64 7.74
CA PHE A 83 -3.78 -17.25 7.15
C PHE A 83 -3.58 -18.69 6.69
N PHE A 84 -2.36 -19.11 6.35
CA PHE A 84 -2.05 -20.47 5.90
C PHE A 84 -1.50 -21.36 7.00
N THR A 85 -0.86 -20.78 8.02
CA THR A 85 -0.12 -21.53 9.05
C THR A 85 -0.80 -21.53 10.42
N ASP A 86 -1.60 -20.50 10.75
CA ASP A 86 -2.30 -20.43 12.02
C ASP A 86 -3.51 -21.35 11.98
N THR A 87 -3.54 -22.31 12.90
CA THR A 87 -4.65 -23.23 13.13
C THR A 87 -5.27 -22.86 14.49
N PRO A 88 -6.56 -23.14 14.79
CA PRO A 88 -7.19 -22.74 16.06
C PRO A 88 -6.43 -23.16 17.33
N GLU A 89 -5.58 -24.18 17.23
CA GLU A 89 -4.78 -24.74 18.32
C GLU A 89 -3.36 -24.14 18.42
N LEU A 90 -2.83 -23.51 17.37
CA LEU A 90 -1.49 -22.90 17.34
C LEU A 90 -1.50 -21.59 16.54
N ARG A 91 -1.43 -20.45 17.25
CA ARG A 91 -1.14 -19.14 16.65
C ARG A 91 0.37 -18.91 16.62
N LEU A 92 1.00 -19.17 15.48
CA LEU A 92 2.42 -18.96 15.28
C LEU A 92 2.70 -17.50 14.90
N PHE A 93 1.94 -16.94 13.96
CA PHE A 93 2.23 -15.63 13.39
C PHE A 93 1.19 -14.54 13.74
N GLY A 94 -0.06 -14.92 14.03
CA GLY A 94 -1.12 -13.99 14.46
C GLY A 94 -1.36 -12.88 13.44
N ASP A 95 -1.55 -11.65 13.91
CA ASP A 95 -1.66 -10.46 13.06
C ASP A 95 -0.29 -9.95 12.56
N GLY A 96 0.73 -10.82 12.53
CA GLY A 96 2.11 -10.44 12.22
C GLY A 96 2.84 -9.72 13.37
N ASN A 97 2.23 -9.65 14.55
CA ASN A 97 2.76 -8.95 15.73
C ASN A 97 3.32 -9.88 16.83
N THR A 98 3.31 -11.20 16.61
CA THR A 98 3.85 -12.16 17.58
C THR A 98 5.38 -12.11 17.61
N TRP A 99 5.99 -12.57 18.71
CA TRP A 99 7.46 -12.57 18.82
C TRP A 99 8.12 -13.46 17.75
N GLN A 100 7.44 -14.54 17.32
CA GLN A 100 7.89 -15.39 16.21
C GLN A 100 7.87 -14.62 14.88
N SER A 101 6.82 -13.84 14.62
CA SER A 101 6.73 -12.96 13.44
C SER A 101 7.84 -11.92 13.43
N ILE A 102 8.20 -11.36 14.59
CA ILE A 102 9.31 -10.38 14.70
C ILE A 102 10.65 -11.03 14.37
N VAL A 103 10.91 -12.22 14.90
CA VAL A 103 12.16 -12.97 14.60
C VAL A 103 12.22 -13.34 13.11
N GLY A 104 11.11 -13.84 12.55
CA GLY A 104 11.00 -14.16 11.13
C GLY A 104 11.18 -12.95 10.22
N ALA A 105 10.53 -11.83 10.54
CA ALA A 105 10.66 -10.55 9.84
C ALA A 105 12.09 -10.03 9.87
N SER A 106 12.74 -10.10 11.03
CA SER A 106 14.14 -9.68 11.17
C SER A 106 15.08 -10.53 10.34
N ALA A 107 14.92 -11.86 10.35
CA ALA A 107 15.72 -12.76 9.52
C ALA A 107 15.51 -12.48 8.03
N LEU A 108 14.26 -12.31 7.60
CA LEU A 108 13.91 -12.00 6.20
C LEU A 108 14.50 -10.66 5.76
N LEU A 109 14.45 -9.63 6.60
CA LEU A 109 15.06 -8.32 6.35
C LEU A 109 16.55 -8.48 6.06
N TRP A 110 17.29 -9.19 6.90
CA TRP A 110 18.72 -9.40 6.70
C TRP A 110 19.04 -10.22 5.44
N ILE A 111 18.21 -11.21 5.10
CA ILE A 111 18.34 -11.96 3.84
C ILE A 111 18.18 -11.04 2.63
N VAL A 112 17.13 -10.22 2.61
CA VAL A 112 16.88 -9.26 1.52
C VAL A 112 18.00 -8.23 1.45
N HIS A 113 18.46 -7.73 2.59
CA HIS A 113 19.60 -6.79 2.66
C HIS A 113 20.87 -7.40 2.04
N PHE A 114 21.20 -8.63 2.41
CA PHE A 114 22.37 -9.33 1.87
C PHE A 114 22.24 -9.62 0.37
N LEU A 115 21.03 -9.93 -0.11
CA LEU A 115 20.75 -10.11 -1.53
C LEU A 115 20.98 -8.83 -2.31
N ILE A 116 20.55 -7.68 -1.78
CA ILE A 116 20.78 -6.36 -2.38
C ILE A 116 22.27 -6.05 -2.42
N LEU A 117 23.00 -6.29 -1.32
CA LEU A 117 24.45 -6.07 -1.25
C LEU A 117 25.24 -6.93 -2.25
N ARG A 118 24.77 -8.14 -2.57
CA ARG A 118 25.40 -9.01 -3.57
C ARG A 118 25.27 -8.53 -5.00
N GLY A 119 24.60 -7.41 -5.24
CA GLY A 119 24.42 -6.84 -6.57
C GLY A 119 23.38 -7.63 -7.32
N VAL A 120 22.13 -7.17 -7.24
CA VAL A 120 21.05 -7.67 -8.10
C VAL A 120 21.29 -7.18 -9.53
N GLN A 121 22.26 -7.80 -10.23
CA GLN A 121 22.47 -7.66 -11.67
C GLN A 121 21.30 -8.23 -12.49
N THR A 122 20.34 -8.88 -11.83
CA THR A 122 19.06 -9.39 -12.37
C THR A 122 17.87 -8.47 -12.09
N ALA A 123 18.08 -7.16 -11.92
CA ALA A 123 17.02 -6.20 -11.54
C ALA A 123 15.84 -6.19 -12.54
N ALA A 124 16.09 -6.37 -13.84
CA ALA A 124 15.05 -6.36 -14.85
C ALA A 124 14.17 -7.62 -14.82
N SER A 125 14.75 -8.82 -14.66
CA SER A 125 13.99 -10.07 -14.66
C SER A 125 13.21 -10.26 -13.37
N ILE A 126 13.80 -9.92 -12.22
CA ILE A 126 13.10 -10.00 -10.93
C ILE A 126 11.92 -9.02 -10.90
N ASN A 127 12.09 -7.81 -11.43
CA ASN A 127 10.99 -6.86 -11.52
C ASN A 127 9.87 -7.37 -12.43
N LEU A 128 10.19 -7.96 -13.60
CA LEU A 128 9.18 -8.54 -14.50
C LEU A 128 8.41 -9.68 -13.83
N VAL A 129 9.12 -10.61 -13.16
CA VAL A 129 8.50 -11.70 -12.41
C VAL A 129 7.61 -11.14 -11.29
N ALA A 130 8.07 -10.12 -10.55
CA ALA A 130 7.28 -9.47 -9.51
C ALA A 130 6.02 -8.77 -10.08
N THR A 131 6.11 -8.16 -11.27
CA THR A 131 4.95 -7.58 -11.94
C THR A 131 3.93 -8.66 -12.34
N LEU A 132 4.39 -9.76 -12.94
CA LEU A 132 3.51 -10.87 -13.30
C LEU A 132 2.87 -11.54 -12.07
N ALA A 133 3.66 -11.73 -11.01
CA ALA A 133 3.19 -12.28 -9.75
C ALA A 133 2.11 -11.42 -9.08
N LYS A 134 2.11 -10.09 -9.30
CA LYS A 134 1.04 -9.19 -8.83
C LYS A 134 -0.16 -9.19 -9.77
N LEU A 135 0.08 -9.22 -11.08
CA LEU A 135 -0.97 -9.12 -12.09
C LEU A 135 -1.86 -10.37 -12.09
N LEU A 136 -1.29 -11.55 -11.86
CA LEU A 136 -2.01 -12.82 -11.95
C LEU A 136 -3.09 -12.97 -10.86
N PRO A 137 -2.81 -12.75 -9.56
CA PRO A 137 -3.85 -12.74 -8.52
C PRO A 137 -4.91 -11.66 -8.73
N LEU A 138 -4.50 -10.47 -9.20
CA LEU A 138 -5.42 -9.37 -9.44
C LEU A 138 -6.36 -9.67 -10.62
N GLY A 139 -5.83 -10.22 -11.70
CA GLY A 139 -6.62 -10.69 -12.84
C GLY A 139 -7.57 -11.82 -12.45
N LEU A 140 -7.08 -12.81 -11.68
CA LEU A 140 -7.91 -13.89 -11.16
C LEU A 140 -9.05 -13.36 -10.28
N PHE A 141 -8.75 -12.41 -9.39
CA PHE A 141 -9.75 -11.75 -8.56
C PHE A 141 -10.82 -11.06 -9.40
N VAL A 142 -10.44 -10.32 -10.45
CA VAL A 142 -11.39 -9.65 -11.36
C VAL A 142 -12.29 -10.66 -12.08
N VAL A 143 -11.71 -11.75 -12.60
CA VAL A 143 -12.47 -12.80 -13.30
C VAL A 143 -13.44 -13.51 -12.36
N LEU A 144 -12.98 -13.92 -11.17
CA LEU A 144 -13.83 -14.54 -10.14
C LEU A 144 -14.92 -13.58 -9.67
N ALA A 145 -14.58 -12.31 -9.45
CA ALA A 145 -15.54 -11.28 -9.07
C ALA A 145 -16.63 -11.14 -10.15
N MET A 146 -16.28 -11.05 -11.43
CA MET A 146 -17.25 -10.98 -12.52
C MET A 146 -18.15 -12.22 -12.61
N MET A 147 -17.59 -13.43 -12.44
CA MET A 147 -18.37 -14.67 -12.48
C MET A 147 -19.32 -14.82 -11.28
N MET A 148 -18.90 -14.35 -10.10
CA MET A 148 -19.70 -14.40 -8.87
C MET A 148 -20.55 -13.13 -8.64
N PHE A 149 -20.49 -12.15 -9.54
CA PHE A 149 -21.16 -10.86 -9.37
C PHE A 149 -22.68 -11.02 -9.52
N LYS A 150 -23.41 -10.91 -8.40
CA LYS A 150 -24.87 -10.90 -8.38
C LYS A 150 -25.39 -9.47 -8.33
N LEU A 151 -25.81 -8.96 -9.50
CA LEU A 151 -26.39 -7.61 -9.67
C LEU A 151 -27.58 -7.35 -8.73
N ASP A 152 -28.39 -8.36 -8.48
CA ASP A 152 -29.60 -8.22 -7.66
C ASP A 152 -29.28 -7.93 -6.19
N THR A 153 -28.21 -8.54 -5.66
CA THR A 153 -27.74 -8.30 -4.28
C THR A 153 -27.04 -6.94 -4.15
N PHE A 154 -26.40 -6.46 -5.21
CA PHE A 154 -25.68 -5.18 -5.25
C PHE A 154 -26.62 -3.96 -5.24
N LYS A 155 -27.82 -4.09 -5.84
CA LYS A 155 -28.82 -3.00 -5.86
C LYS A 155 -29.60 -2.84 -4.55
N LEU A 156 -29.71 -3.92 -3.77
CA LEU A 156 -30.51 -3.96 -2.54
C LEU A 156 -29.91 -3.11 -1.41
N ASP A 157 -28.59 -2.92 -1.36
CA ASP A 157 -27.93 -2.22 -0.25
C ASP A 157 -26.71 -1.37 -0.69
N PHE A 158 -26.86 -0.59 -1.76
CA PHE A 158 -25.76 0.20 -2.32
C PHE A 158 -25.22 1.29 -1.37
N THR A 159 -26.09 1.86 -0.54
CA THR A 159 -25.76 2.90 0.46
C THR A 159 -25.47 2.34 1.86
N GLY A 160 -25.65 1.04 2.08
CA GLY A 160 -25.45 0.42 3.40
C GLY A 160 -26.56 0.77 4.39
N LEU A 161 -27.83 0.75 3.96
CA LEU A 161 -29.01 0.91 4.82
C LEU A 161 -29.02 -0.15 5.94
N ALA A 162 -28.50 -1.35 5.68
CA ALA A 162 -28.39 -2.42 6.68
C ALA A 162 -27.32 -2.16 7.76
N LEU A 163 -26.35 -1.28 7.50
CA LEU A 163 -25.30 -0.91 8.47
C LEU A 163 -25.80 0.09 9.52
N GLY A 164 -26.97 0.73 9.32
CA GLY A 164 -27.58 1.65 10.29
C GLY A 164 -26.83 2.97 10.52
N VAL A 165 -25.74 3.22 9.80
CA VAL A 165 -24.88 4.41 9.92
C VAL A 165 -24.88 5.23 8.62
N PRO A 166 -24.89 6.58 8.70
CA PRO A 166 -24.88 7.42 7.51
C PRO A 166 -23.58 7.27 6.72
N VAL A 167 -23.66 7.37 5.39
CA VAL A 167 -22.53 7.18 4.45
C VAL A 167 -21.33 8.07 4.81
N TRP A 168 -21.56 9.28 5.32
CA TRP A 168 -20.49 10.20 5.74
C TRP A 168 -19.65 9.68 6.89
N GLU A 169 -20.25 8.91 7.80
CA GLU A 169 -19.54 8.29 8.93
C GLU A 169 -18.75 7.06 8.44
N GLN A 170 -19.33 6.28 7.53
CA GLN A 170 -18.64 5.15 6.86
C GLN A 170 -17.37 5.59 6.10
N VAL A 171 -17.35 6.79 5.52
CA VAL A 171 -16.15 7.36 4.85
C VAL A 171 -15.06 7.74 5.86
N LYS A 172 -15.45 8.14 7.08
CA LYS A 172 -14.52 8.60 8.13
C LYS A 172 -13.92 7.48 8.96
N THR A 173 -14.59 6.33 9.02
CA THR A 173 -14.10 5.12 9.70
C THR A 173 -13.71 4.07 8.66
N PRO A 174 -12.63 4.27 7.89
CA PRO A 174 -12.05 3.16 7.17
C PRO A 174 -11.51 2.16 8.21
N CYS A 175 -11.76 0.86 7.99
CA CYS A 175 -11.22 -0.23 8.81
C CYS A 175 -9.75 -0.03 9.20
#